data_AF-A0A453QVV0-F1
#
_entry.id   AF-A0A453QVV0-F1
#
_cell.length_a   1.000
_cell.length_b   1.000
_cell.length_c   1.000
_cell.angle_alpha   90.00
_cell.angle_beta   90.00
_cell.angle_gamma   90.00
#
_symmetry.space_group_name_H-M   'P 1'
#
loop_
_entity.id
_entity.type
_entity.pdbx_description
1 polymer ?
#
loop_
_entity_poly.entity_id
_entity_poly.type
_entity_poly.pdbx_seq_one_letter_code
_entity_poly.pdbx_strand_id
1 'polypeptide(L)' 'MEIPLEDIRRPLMRTRANDPDTVQELTDSIRVIGLQVPVGIFSFNINFTYQKYFSFSS' A
#
# COMPACT_ATOMS: atom_id res chain seq x y z
N MET A 1 11.74 11.62 4.06
CA MET A 1 11.22 11.42 2.69
C MET A 1 9.74 11.17 2.82
N GLU A 2 8.92 11.93 2.10
CA GLU A 2 7.47 11.76 2.08
C GLU A 2 7.09 11.15 0.73
N ILE A 3 6.21 10.15 0.74
CA ILE A 3 5.74 9.45 -0.45
C ILE A 3 4.23 9.66 -0.54
N PRO A 4 3.71 10.18 -1.67
CA PRO A 4 2.28 10.32 -1.88
C PRO A 4 1.57 8.97 -1.77
N LEU A 5 0.35 8.94 -1.22
CA LEU A 5 -0.38 7.69 -1.01
C LEU A 5 -0.70 6.98 -2.33
N GLU A 6 -0.93 7.75 -3.39
CA GLU A 6 -1.21 7.29 -4.75
C GLU A 6 -0.05 6.50 -5.38
N ASP A 7 1.19 6.78 -4.96
CA ASP A 7 2.38 6.07 -5.44
C ASP A 7 2.56 4.72 -4.72
N ILE A 8 1.81 4.47 -3.64
CA ILE A 8 1.89 3.25 -2.84
C ILE A 8 0.89 2.21 -3.34
N ARG A 9 1.38 1.24 -4.12
CA ARG A 9 0.59 0.05 -4.48
C ARG A 9 0.35 -0.82 -3.25
N ARG A 10 -0.90 -1.25 -3.04
CA ARG A 10 -1.32 -2.08 -1.89
C ARG A 10 -1.91 -3.42 -2.37
N PRO A 11 -1.07 -4.41 -2.73
CA PRO A 11 -1.53 -5.66 -3.35
C PRO A 11 -2.49 -6.48 -2.49
N LEU A 12 -2.37 -6.38 -1.17
CA LEU A 12 -3.16 -7.17 -0.20
C LEU A 12 -4.48 -6.48 0.20
N MET A 13 -4.90 -5.40 -0.48
CA MET A 13 -6.15 -4.70 -0.13
C MET A 13 -7.39 -5.61 -0.12
N ARG A 14 -7.41 -6.65 -0.96
CA ARG A 14 -8.54 -7.59 -1.06
C ARG A 14 -8.62 -8.63 0.06
N THR A 15 -7.51 -8.94 0.72
CA THR A 15 -7.43 -9.98 1.75
C THR A 15 -7.18 -9.44 3.16
N ARG A 16 -6.90 -8.14 3.27
CA ARG A 16 -6.66 -7.48 4.54
C ARG A 16 -7.98 -7.11 5.21
N ALA A 17 -8.35 -7.84 6.26
CA ALA A 17 -9.41 -7.44 7.18
C ALA A 17 -8.82 -6.54 8.28
N ASN A 18 -8.96 -5.23 8.14
CA ASN A 18 -8.66 -4.30 9.23
C ASN A 18 -9.88 -4.20 10.14
N ASP A 19 -9.65 -4.24 11.45
CA ASP A 19 -10.69 -3.98 12.44
C ASP A 19 -10.98 -2.47 12.51
N PRO A 20 -12.24 -2.01 12.31
CA PRO A 20 -12.57 -0.59 12.23
C PRO A 20 -12.18 0.21 13.49
N ASP A 21 -12.29 -0.40 14.68
CA ASP A 21 -11.98 0.29 15.93
C ASP A 21 -10.48 0.58 16.03
N THR A 22 -9.62 -0.41 15.74
CA THR A 22 -8.17 -0.19 15.69
C THR A 22 -7.75 0.85 14.63
N VAL A 23 -8.45 0.91 13.48
CA VAL A 23 -8.19 1.92 12.45
C VAL A 23 -8.52 3.32 12.96
N GLN A 24 -9.64 3.47 13.67
CA GLN A 24 -10.08 4.74 14.23
C GLN A 24 -9.10 5.24 15.31
N GLU A 25 -8.73 4.38 16.26
CA GLU A 25 -7.77 4.73 17.32
C GLU A 25 -6.41 5.17 16.76
N LEU A 26 -5.89 4.44 15.76
CA LEU A 26 -4.63 4.79 15.10
C LEU A 26 -4.75 6.10 14.34
N THR A 27 -5.88 6.33 13.66
CA THR A 27 -6.13 7.58 12.93
C THR A 27 -6.12 8.78 13.87
N ASP A 28 -6.80 8.67 15.02
CA ASP A 28 -6.88 9.75 16.00
C ASP A 28 -5.53 9.99 16.70
N SER A 29 -4.79 8.92 17.01
CA SER A 29 -3.43 9.04 17.54
C SER A 29 -2.49 9.74 16.54
N ILE A 30 -2.45 9.30 15.28
CA ILE A 30 -1.60 9.89 14.24
C ILE A 30 -1.97 11.36 13.99
N ARG A 31 -3.25 11.75 14.12
CA ARG A 31 -3.66 13.16 14.02
C ARG A 31 -3.05 14.06 15.11
N VAL A 32 -2.85 13.53 16.31
CA VAL A 32 -2.34 14.31 17.46
C VAL A 32 -0.81 14.32 17.48
N ILE A 33 -0.17 13.16 17.32
CA ILE A 33 1.28 13.03 17.49
C ILE A 33 2.04 12.81 16.17
N GLY A 34 1.35 12.65 15.05
CA GLY A 34 1.97 12.23 13.80
C GLY A 34 2.31 10.74 13.79
N LEU A 35 2.75 10.25 12.63
CA LEU A 35 3.18 8.86 12.48
C LEU A 35 4.56 8.68 13.13
N GLN A 36 4.62 7.92 14.23
CA GLN A 36 5.87 7.69 14.97
C GLN A 36 6.78 6.64 14.31
N VAL A 37 6.20 5.66 13.61
CA VAL A 37 6.93 4.56 12.97
C VAL A 37 6.73 4.62 11.45
N PRO A 38 7.81 4.77 10.65
CA PRO A 38 7.67 4.81 9.21
C PRO A 38 7.16 3.48 8.64
N VAL A 39 6.36 3.55 7.59
CA VAL A 39 5.85 2.36 6.90
C VAL A 39 6.98 1.75 6.05
N GLY A 40 7.17 0.43 6.15
CA GLY A 40 8.07 -0.31 5.26
C GLY A 40 7.55 -0.30 3.83
N ILE A 41 8.26 0.37 2.92
CA ILE A 41 7.92 0.43 1.49
C ILE A 41 9.04 -0.25 0.72
N PHE A 42 8.67 -1.10 -0.23
CA PHE A 42 9.62 -1.78 -1.11
C PHE A 42 9.47 -1.24 -2.54
N SER A 43 10.53 -0.59 -3.03
CA SER A 43 10.54 0.08 -4.33
C SER A 43 11.19 -0.80 -5.39
N PHE A 44 10.51 -0.97 -6.53
CA PHE A 44 11.04 -1.67 -7.70
C PHE A 44 10.73 -0.91 -8.98
N ASN A 45 11.67 -0.92 -9.92
CA ASN A 45 11.46 -0.38 -11.26
C ASN A 45 10.85 -1.47 -12.16
N ILE A 46 9.58 -1.31 -12.52
CA ILE A 46 8.94 -2.18 -13.51
C ILE A 46 9.01 -1.51 -14.89
N ASN A 47 9.86 -2.04 -15.77
CA ASN A 47 9.89 -1.65 -17.18
C ASN A 47 8.66 -2.26 -17.87
N PHE A 48 7.64 -1.44 -18.14
CA PHE A 48 6.41 -1.86 -18.82
C PHE A 48 6.58 -2.17 -20.32
N THR A 49 7.79 -2.33 -20.83
CA THR A 49 8.07 -2.61 -22.25
C THR A 49 7.72 -4.05 -22.66
N TYR A 50 7.42 -4.95 -21.71
CA TYR A 50 6.98 -6.33 -21.98
C TYR A 50 5.49 -6.54 -21.70
N GLN A 51 4.62 -5.72 -22.30
CA GLN A 51 3.23 -6.10 -22.56
C GLN A 51 3.19 -6.87 -23.89
N LYS A 52 3.55 -8.15 -23.89
CA LYS A 52 3.21 -9.04 -25.02
C LYS A 52 3.02 -10.50 -24.56
N TYR A 53 1.75 -10.86 -24.49
CA TYR A 53 1.17 -12.21 -24.45
C TYR A 53 1.42 -13.06 -23.19
N PHE A 54 0.54 -12.89 -22.19
CA PHE A 54 0.05 -14.07 -21.46
C PHE A 54 -1.34 -14.40 -22.01
N SER A 55 -1.37 -15.20 -23.08
CA SER A 55 -2.58 -15.92 -23.47
C SER A 55 -2.67 -17.16 -22.59
N PHE A 56 -3.73 -17.31 -21.80
CA PHE A 56 -4.07 -18.63 -21.24
C PHE A 56 -4.54 -19.52 -22.38
N SER A 57 -3.82 -20.61 -22.63
CA SER A 57 -4.33 -21.75 -23.40
C SER A 57 -5.23 -22.58 -22.48
N SER A 58 -6.33 -23.09 -23.05
CA SER A 58 -7.38 -23.91 -22.44
C SER A 58 -6.89 -25.12 -21.65
#